data_AF-A0AA38I3X0-F1
#
_entry.id   AF-A0AA38I3X0-F1
#
_cell.length_a   1.000
_cell.length_b   1.000
_cell.length_c   1.000
_cell.angle_alpha   90.00
_cell.angle_beta   90.00
_cell.angle_gamma   90.00
#
_symmetry.space_group_name_H-M   'P 1'
#
loop_
_entity.id
_entity.type
_entity.pdbx_description
1 polymer ?
#
loop_
_entity_poly.entity_id
_entity_poly.type
_entity_poly.pdbx_seq_one_letter_code
_entity_poly.pdbx_strand_id
1 'polypeptide(L)'
;MAFNLVDVKTIYGENKNLKEKDVKTIVKWVQNQPHLPNIGDFDAILFLRKCHYRLFYTPSVIDTFFTSKILRPEVFLAMNFANSPQLQGILDTM
;
A
#
# COMPACT_ATOMS: atom_id res chain seq x y z
N MET A 1 8.34 7.13 -3.19
CA MET A 1 7.37 8.20 -2.86
C MET A 1 6.93 8.02 -1.42
N ALA A 2 7.24 8.97 -0.54
CA ALA A 2 6.74 8.96 0.83
C ALA A 2 5.41 9.70 0.86
N PHE A 3 4.29 8.97 0.92
CA PHE A 3 2.97 9.55 1.11
C PHE A 3 2.80 9.96 2.58
N ASN A 4 3.43 11.07 3.00
CA ASN A 4 3.21 11.68 4.32
C ASN A 4 1.97 12.59 4.31
N LEU A 5 0.81 12.04 3.92
CA LEU A 5 -0.41 12.84 3.74
C LEU A 5 -1.45 12.69 4.85
N VAL A 6 -1.33 11.69 5.73
CA VAL A 6 -2.28 11.50 6.83
C VAL A 6 -1.58 10.92 8.06
N ASP A 7 -1.78 11.57 9.21
CA ASP A 7 -1.34 11.03 10.50
C ASP A 7 -2.18 9.78 10.84
N VAL A 8 -1.50 8.67 11.15
CA VAL A 8 -2.16 7.40 11.43
C VAL A 8 -3.11 7.51 12.63
N LYS A 9 -2.79 8.38 13.61
CA LYS A 9 -3.63 8.60 14.80
C LYS A 9 -4.98 9.26 14.48
N THR A 10 -5.06 10.20 13.53
CA THR A 10 -6.33 10.81 13.15
C THR A 10 -7.25 9.82 12.44
N ILE A 11 -6.71 8.88 11.67
CA ILE A 11 -7.50 7.85 10.97
C ILE A 11 -8.23 6.92 11.96
N TYR A 12 -7.59 6.57 13.08
CA TYR A 12 -8.22 5.78 14.14
C TYR A 12 -9.37 6.51 14.84
N GLY A 13 -9.30 7.83 14.95
CA GLY A 13 -10.35 8.64 15.59
C GLY A 13 -11.63 8.77 14.74
N GLU A 14 -11.49 8.80 13.41
CA GLU A 14 -12.62 8.99 12.49
C GLU A 14 -13.39 7.68 12.21
N ASN A 15 -12.74 6.52 12.35
CA ASN A 15 -13.28 5.24 11.91
C ASN A 15 -13.60 4.30 13.09
N LYS A 16 -14.85 4.30 13.54
CA LYS A 16 -15.33 3.39 14.63
C LYS A 16 -15.11 1.89 14.36
N ASN A 17 -14.98 1.49 13.09
CA ASN A 17 -14.79 0.09 12.69
C ASN A 17 -13.31 -0.32 12.61
N LEU A 18 -12.36 0.62 12.68
CA LEU A 18 -10.94 0.33 12.60
C LEU A 18 -10.42 -0.08 13.98
N LYS A 19 -10.04 -1.35 14.13
CA LYS A 19 -9.43 -1.86 15.36
C LYS A 19 -7.92 -1.94 15.20
N GLU A 20 -7.18 -1.36 16.14
CA GLU A 20 -5.72 -1.45 16.16
C GLU A 20 -5.22 -2.90 16.21
N LYS A 21 -5.98 -3.79 16.86
CA LYS A 21 -5.69 -5.24 16.91
C LYS A 21 -5.66 -5.88 15.52
N ASP A 22 -6.58 -5.47 14.65
CA ASP A 22 -6.68 -6.02 13.29
C ASP A 22 -5.51 -5.53 12.44
N VAL A 23 -5.13 -4.26 12.57
CA VAL A 23 -3.95 -3.68 11.91
C VAL A 23 -2.68 -4.44 12.31
N LYS A 24 -2.44 -4.61 13.62
CA LYS A 24 -1.27 -5.37 14.12
C LYS A 24 -1.27 -6.82 13.65
N THR A 25 -2.44 -7.43 13.50
CA THR A 25 -2.56 -8.82 13.01
C THR A 25 -2.14 -8.92 11.55
N ILE A 26 -2.57 -7.98 10.71
CA ILE A 26 -2.17 -7.93 9.29
C ILE A 26 -0.68 -7.63 9.15
N VAL A 27 -0.14 -6.66 9.89
CA VAL A 27 1.29 -6.33 9.83
C VAL A 27 2.15 -7.53 10.22
N LYS A 28 1.81 -8.23 11.32
CA LYS A 28 2.50 -9.47 11.71
C LYS A 28 2.37 -10.57 10.65
N TRP A 29 1.20 -10.70 10.04
CA TRP A 29 0.99 -11.68 8.99
C TRP A 29 1.90 -11.41 7.78
N VAL A 30 2.02 -10.15 7.34
CA VAL A 30 2.93 -9.79 6.24
C VAL A 30 4.40 -10.02 6.61
N GLN A 31 4.80 -9.71 7.84
CA GLN A 31 6.17 -9.96 8.32
C GLN A 31 6.56 -11.45 8.33
N ASN A 32 5.58 -12.34 8.51
CA ASN A 32 5.81 -13.78 8.45
C ASN A 32 5.99 -14.31 7.01
N GLN A 33 5.63 -13.52 5.99
CA GLN A 33 5.69 -13.93 4.60
C GLN A 33 7.01 -13.43 3.97
N PRO A 34 7.97 -14.31 3.64
CA PRO A 34 9.28 -13.90 3.12
C PRO A 34 9.23 -13.33 1.70
N HIS A 35 8.13 -13.54 0.99
CA HIS A 35 7.94 -13.10 -0.40
C HIS A 35 7.24 -11.74 -0.51
N LEU A 36 6.68 -11.22 0.58
CA LEU A 36 6.05 -9.91 0.60
C LEU A 36 7.02 -8.83 1.09
N PRO A 37 6.96 -7.62 0.52
CA PRO A 37 7.67 -6.49 1.08
C PRO A 37 7.05 -6.11 2.43
N ASN A 38 7.89 -5.63 3.34
CA ASN A 38 7.44 -5.14 4.65
C ASN A 38 6.51 -3.93 4.46
N ILE A 39 5.33 -3.98 5.09
CA ILE A 39 4.33 -2.91 5.02
C ILE A 39 4.27 -2.14 6.34
N GLY A 40 3.98 -0.84 6.27
CA GLY A 40 3.75 -0.01 7.46
C GLY A 40 2.31 -0.09 7.96
N ASP A 41 2.06 0.43 9.16
CA ASP A 41 0.72 0.49 9.76
C ASP A 41 -0.28 1.24 8.85
N PHE A 42 0.16 2.31 8.19
CA PHE A 42 -0.65 3.08 7.26
C PHE A 42 -1.13 2.24 6.06
N ASP A 43 -0.24 1.45 5.47
CA ASP A 43 -0.57 0.58 4.34
C ASP A 43 -1.56 -0.51 4.77
N ALA A 44 -1.33 -1.12 5.94
CA ALA A 44 -2.24 -2.11 6.52
C ALA A 44 -3.65 -1.54 6.76
N ILE A 45 -3.75 -0.30 7.27
CA ILE A 45 -5.02 0.41 7.42
C ILE A 45 -5.70 0.63 6.07
N LEU A 46 -4.94 1.00 5.03
CA LEU A 46 -5.48 1.20 3.69
C LEU A 46 -6.09 -0.08 3.13
N PHE A 47 -5.39 -1.22 3.26
CA PHE A 47 -5.89 -2.53 2.84
C PHE A 47 -7.13 -2.95 3.62
N LEU A 48 -7.13 -2.77 4.94
CA LEU A 48 -8.30 -3.05 5.78
C LEU A 48 -9.50 -2.21 5.37
N ARG A 49 -9.31 -0.92 5.08
CA ARG A 49 -10.38 -0.03 4.60
C ARG A 49 -10.96 -0.52 3.27
N LYS A 50 -10.11 -0.93 2.33
CA LYS A 50 -10.54 -1.50 1.04
C LYS A 50 -11.30 -2.82 1.20
N CYS A 51 -10.97 -3.60 2.22
CA CYS A 51 -11.63 -4.86 2.54
C CYS A 51 -12.83 -4.69 3.48
N HIS A 52 -13.32 -3.47 3.71
CA HIS A 52 -14.39 -3.17 4.68
C HIS A 52 -14.13 -3.76 6.08
N TYR A 53 -12.87 -3.71 6.53
CA TYR A 53 -12.40 -4.21 7.83
C TYR A 53 -12.58 -5.72 8.02
N ARG A 54 -12.70 -6.50 6.93
CA ARG A 54 -12.74 -7.97 6.97
C ARG A 54 -11.34 -8.56 7.09
N LEU A 55 -10.94 -8.89 8.33
CA LEU A 55 -9.60 -9.40 8.64
C LEU A 55 -9.23 -10.65 7.82
N PHE A 56 -10.14 -11.61 7.67
CA PHE A 56 -9.85 -12.88 6.98
C PHE A 56 -9.63 -12.72 5.46
N TYR A 57 -10.27 -11.72 4.85
CA TYR A 57 -10.17 -11.47 3.42
C TYR A 57 -8.94 -10.61 3.05
N THR A 58 -8.49 -9.79 3.99
CA THR A 58 -7.43 -8.80 3.78
C THR A 58 -6.10 -9.43 3.31
N PRO A 59 -5.60 -10.54 3.89
CA PRO A 59 -4.39 -11.22 3.42
C PRO A 59 -4.43 -11.62 1.94
N SER A 60 -5.55 -12.21 1.48
CA SER A 60 -5.70 -12.63 0.08
C SER A 60 -5.67 -11.46 -0.90
N VAL A 61 -6.24 -10.31 -0.50
CA VAL A 61 -6.19 -9.08 -1.29
C VAL A 61 -4.76 -8.53 -1.37
N ILE A 62 -4.03 -8.57 -0.25
CA ILE A 62 -2.61 -8.16 -0.20
C ILE A 62 -1.77 -9.04 -1.14
N ASP A 63 -1.92 -10.35 -1.08
CA ASP A 63 -1.21 -11.28 -1.98
C ASP A 63 -1.54 -11.03 -3.45
N THR A 64 -2.82 -10.84 -3.77
CA THR A 64 -3.28 -10.57 -5.14
C THR A 64 -2.72 -9.24 -5.65
N PHE A 65 -2.64 -8.22 -4.80
CA PHE A 65 -2.09 -6.92 -5.13
C PHE A 65 -0.61 -7.02 -5.49
N PHE A 66 0.20 -7.67 -4.64
CA PHE A 66 1.63 -7.84 -4.93
C PHE A 66 1.90 -8.78 -6.11
N THR A 67 1.11 -9.84 -6.25
CA THR A 67 1.18 -10.73 -7.43
C THR A 67 0.90 -9.96 -8.72
N SER A 68 -0.15 -9.14 -8.72
CA SER A 68 -0.52 -8.31 -9.88
C SER A 68 0.55 -7.27 -10.22
N LYS A 69 1.21 -6.71 -9.20
CA LYS A 69 2.32 -5.78 -9.36
C LYS A 69 3.55 -6.43 -10.01
N ILE A 70 3.82 -7.69 -9.71
CA ILE A 70 4.90 -8.48 -10.31
C ILE A 70 4.52 -8.94 -11.73
N LEU A 71 3.27 -9.34 -11.95
CA LEU A 71 2.81 -9.92 -13.22
C LEU A 71 2.61 -8.87 -14.33
N ARG A 72 2.32 -7.62 -13.93
CA ARG A 72 2.03 -6.50 -14.85
C ARG A 72 2.81 -5.25 -14.44
N PRO A 73 4.15 -5.30 -14.40
CA PRO A 73 4.96 -4.16 -14.02
C PRO A 73 4.72 -2.97 -14.96
N GLU A 74 4.40 -3.19 -16.23
CA GLU A 74 4.09 -2.14 -17.21
C GLU A 74 2.96 -1.19 -16.77
N VAL A 75 1.94 -1.70 -16.06
CA VAL A 75 0.83 -0.89 -15.56
C VAL A 75 1.26 -0.01 -14.40
N PHE A 76 2.15 -0.52 -13.54
CA PHE A 76 2.60 0.18 -12.34
C PHE A 76 3.85 1.05 -12.57
N LEU A 77 4.64 0.76 -13.60
CA LEU A 77 5.80 1.56 -14.03
C LEU A 77 5.38 2.84 -14.75
N ALA A 78 4.23 2.86 -15.44
CA ALA A 78 3.67 4.06 -16.05
C ALA A 78 3.32 5.16 -15.02
N MET A 79 3.10 4.82 -13.75
CA MET A 79 2.95 5.82 -12.68
C MET A 79 4.29 6.41 -12.20
N ASN A 80 5.41 5.87 -12.67
CA ASN A 80 6.78 6.33 -12.43
C ASN A 80 7.28 7.25 -13.56
N PHE A 81 6.35 7.95 -14.25
CA PHE A 81 6.65 8.88 -15.34
C PHE A 81 7.68 9.96 -14.95
N ALA A 82 7.85 10.27 -13.66
CA ALA A 82 8.84 11.22 -13.16
C ALA A 82 10.31 10.75 -13.27
N ASN A 83 10.57 9.45 -13.49
CA ASN A 83 11.93 8.88 -13.53
C ASN A 83 12.34 8.38 -14.93
N SER A 84 11.58 8.68 -15.99
CA SER A 84 12.02 8.34 -17.34
C SER A 84 13.04 9.36 -17.85
N PRO A 85 14.24 8.94 -18.27
CA PRO A 85 15.25 9.85 -18.80
C PRO A 85 14.79 10.59 -20.07
N GLN A 86 13.80 10.02 -20.80
CA GLN A 86 13.21 10.68 -21.98
C GLN A 86 12.41 11.95 -21.65
N LEU A 87 11.90 12.10 -20.42
CA LEU A 87 11.06 13.25 -20.03
C LEU A 87 11.85 14.33 -19.28
N GLN A 88 12.99 14.01 -18.67
CA GLN A 88 13.90 15.00 -18.10
C GLN A 88 14.37 16.00 -19.16
N GLY A 89 14.71 15.53 -20.36
CA GLY A 89 15.09 16.41 -21.47
C GLY A 89 13.98 17.37 -21.93
N ILE A 90 12.70 17.03 -21.71
CA ILE A 90 11.58 17.91 -22.07
C ILE A 90 11.32 18.96 -20.98
N LEU A 91 11.55 18.61 -19.71
CA LEU A 91 11.39 19.54 -18.58
C LEU A 91 12.54 20.56 -18.48
N ASP A 92 13.76 20.20 -18.87
CA ASP A 92 14.90 21.14 -18.91
C ASP A 92 14.85 22.14 -20.09
N THR A 93 13.93 21.93 -21.04
CA THR A 93 13.78 22.79 -22.23
C THR A 93 12.66 23.85 -22.08
N MET A 94 11.93 23.86 -20.95
CA MET A 94 10.93 24.88 -20.62
C MET A 94 11.44 25.81 -19.51
#